data_AF-A0A6G0ZG23-F1
#
_entry.id   AF-A0A6G0ZG23-F1
#
_cell.length_a   1.000
_cell.length_b   1.000
_cell.length_c   1.000
_cell.angle_alpha   90.00
_cell.angle_beta   90.00
_cell.angle_gamma   90.00
#
_symmetry.space_group_name_H-M   'P 1'
#
loop_
_entity.id
_entity.type
_entity.pdbx_description
1 polymer ?
#
loop_
_entity_poly.entity_id
_entity_poly.type
_entity_poly.pdbx_seq_one_letter_code
_entity_poly.pdbx_strand_id
1 'polypeptide(L)'
;MKTFLLAVCCCRGLPNNTRPYNILVFLPTETKSHFIGFKPLLETLVNRGHNVTLVSPFALSSPLPHYTHVKVEVTENVAVTNIFKLNGD
;
A
#
# COMPACT_ATOMS: atom_id res chain seq x y z
N MET A 1 34.60 41.91 -21.84
CA MET A 1 34.67 41.54 -20.41
C MET A 1 33.45 40.70 -20.05
N LYS A 2 33.69 39.42 -19.69
CA LYS A 2 32.89 38.59 -18.77
C LYS A 2 31.45 38.22 -19.19
N THR A 3 31.32 37.44 -20.27
CA THR A 3 30.18 36.52 -20.41
C THR A 3 30.44 35.29 -19.53
N PHE A 4 29.95 35.33 -18.30
CA PHE A 4 29.94 34.16 -17.41
C PHE A 4 28.92 33.16 -17.97
N LEU A 5 29.42 32.14 -18.67
CA LEU A 5 28.63 30.97 -19.05
C LEU A 5 28.17 30.29 -17.76
N LEU A 6 26.89 30.43 -17.42
CA LEU A 6 26.26 29.62 -16.39
C LEU A 6 26.13 28.21 -16.97
N ALA A 7 27.18 27.40 -16.78
CA ALA A 7 27.10 25.96 -16.92
C ALA A 7 26.19 25.43 -15.81
N VAL A 8 24.88 25.64 -15.97
CA VAL A 8 23.87 24.86 -15.28
C VAL A 8 24.13 23.44 -15.74
N CYS A 9 24.85 22.69 -14.90
CA CYS A 9 24.99 21.26 -15.10
C CYS A 9 23.58 20.74 -15.31
N CYS A 10 23.29 20.29 -16.52
CA CYS A 10 22.17 19.41 -16.82
C CYS A 10 22.48 18.03 -16.21
N CYS A 11 22.85 18.04 -14.93
CA CYS A 11 22.68 16.97 -13.97
C CYS A 11 21.17 16.79 -13.75
N ARG A 12 20.35 16.79 -14.82
CA ARG A 12 19.02 16.20 -14.81
C ARG A 12 19.32 14.74 -14.51
N GLY A 13 19.07 14.36 -13.25
CA GLY A 13 19.39 13.04 -12.73
C GLY A 13 19.06 11.98 -13.76
N LEU A 14 19.98 11.03 -13.95
CA LEU A 14 19.75 9.87 -14.80
C LEU A 14 18.33 9.38 -14.57
N PRO A 15 17.54 9.10 -15.63
CA PRO A 15 16.24 8.48 -15.46
C PRO A 15 16.49 7.21 -14.65
N ASN A 16 16.02 7.23 -13.42
CA ASN A 16 15.97 6.09 -12.56
C ASN A 16 15.21 5.02 -13.36
N ASN A 17 15.94 4.02 -13.84
CA ASN A 17 15.41 2.86 -14.56
C ASN A 17 14.72 1.94 -13.53
N THR A 18 13.83 2.51 -12.74
CA THR A 18 12.95 1.79 -11.82
C THR A 18 11.88 1.16 -12.69
N ARG A 19 12.16 -0.06 -13.14
CA ARG A 19 11.17 -0.90 -13.79
C ARG A 19 10.08 -1.22 -12.76
N PRO A 20 8.80 -1.11 -13.13
CA PRO A 20 7.71 -1.54 -12.26
C PRO A 20 7.84 -3.04 -12.03
N TYR A 21 7.69 -3.46 -10.77
CA TYR A 21 7.75 -4.87 -10.37
C TYR A 21 6.36 -5.34 -9.96
N ASN A 22 6.09 -6.63 -10.12
CA ASN A 22 4.90 -7.28 -9.57
C ASN A 22 5.23 -7.76 -8.15
N ILE A 23 4.50 -7.24 -7.16
CA ILE A 23 4.74 -7.49 -5.73
C ILE A 23 3.48 -8.11 -5.14
N LEU A 24 3.61 -9.31 -4.58
CA LEU A 24 2.57 -9.94 -3.77
C LEU A 24 2.82 -9.60 -2.29
N VAL A 25 1.78 -9.11 -1.62
CA VAL A 25 1.82 -8.78 -0.20
C VAL A 25 0.77 -9.64 0.50
N PHE A 26 1.21 -10.48 1.42
CA PHE A 26 0.36 -11.40 2.17
C PHE A 26 0.31 -10.98 3.64
N LEU A 27 -0.81 -10.36 4.06
CA LEU A 27 -1.06 -9.89 5.42
C LEU A 27 -2.41 -10.45 5.90
N PRO A 28 -2.50 -11.77 6.16
CA PRO A 28 -3.76 -12.43 6.49
C PRO A 28 -4.25 -12.16 7.92
N THR A 29 -3.48 -11.43 8.74
CA THR A 29 -3.81 -11.24 10.15
C THR A 29 -5.03 -10.34 10.31
N GLU A 30 -6.02 -10.83 11.05
CA GLU A 30 -7.32 -10.19 11.32
C GLU A 30 -7.27 -9.01 12.32
N THR A 31 -6.14 -8.31 12.42
CA THR A 31 -6.00 -7.17 13.33
C THR A 31 -5.55 -5.91 12.60
N LYS A 32 -6.31 -4.83 12.78
CA LYS A 32 -6.07 -3.55 12.09
C LYS A 32 -4.69 -2.96 12.39
N SER A 33 -4.16 -3.18 13.59
CA SER A 33 -2.82 -2.75 13.99
C SER A 33 -1.71 -3.43 13.17
N HIS A 34 -1.88 -4.70 12.78
CA HIS A 34 -0.93 -5.40 11.92
C HIS A 34 -0.96 -4.87 10.48
N PHE A 35 -2.07 -4.27 10.04
CA PHE A 35 -2.17 -3.67 8.71
C PHE A 35 -1.67 -2.23 8.65
N ILE A 36 -2.04 -1.40 9.62
CA ILE A 36 -1.83 0.06 9.55
C ILE A 36 -0.35 0.45 9.49
N GLY A 37 0.55 -0.34 10.09
CA GLY A 37 1.98 -0.13 10.02
C GLY A 37 2.57 -0.29 8.61
N PHE A 38 1.98 -1.17 7.78
CA PHE A 38 2.44 -1.39 6.40
C PHE A 38 1.80 -0.44 5.39
N LYS A 39 0.65 0.16 5.72
CA LYS A 39 -0.12 1.03 4.81
C LYS A 39 0.76 2.08 4.10
N PRO A 40 1.63 2.86 4.77
CA PRO A 40 2.46 3.87 4.08
C PRO A 40 3.46 3.27 3.09
N LEU A 41 4.01 2.09 3.40
CA LEU A 41 4.93 1.38 2.51
C LEU A 41 4.20 0.91 1.24
N LEU A 42 3.03 0.30 1.41
CA LEU A 42 2.23 -0.20 0.30
C LEU A 42 1.79 0.94 -0.63
N GLU A 43 1.31 2.05 -0.06
CA GLU A 43 0.96 3.26 -0.82
C GLU A 43 2.17 3.80 -1.58
N THR A 44 3.35 3.82 -0.96
CA THR A 44 4.59 4.27 -1.61
C THR A 44 5.00 3.37 -2.77
N LEU A 45 4.87 2.04 -2.64
CA LEU A 45 5.17 1.10 -3.71
C LEU A 45 4.26 1.32 -4.92
N VAL A 46 2.95 1.44 -4.68
CA VAL A 46 1.97 1.70 -5.73
C VAL A 46 2.23 3.07 -6.38
N ASN A 47 2.47 4.11 -5.59
CA ASN A 47 2.77 5.46 -6.08
C ASN A 47 4.07 5.54 -6.90
N ARG A 48 5.03 4.63 -6.68
CA ARG A 48 6.24 4.51 -7.51
C ARG A 48 6.05 3.66 -8.76
N GLY A 49 4.83 3.19 -9.03
CA GLY A 49 4.46 2.45 -10.22
C GLY A 49 4.63 0.93 -10.11
N HIS A 50 4.92 0.38 -8.93
CA HIS A 50 4.91 -1.07 -8.75
C HIS A 50 3.48 -1.61 -8.78
N ASN A 51 3.32 -2.80 -9.37
CA ASN A 51 2.04 -3.50 -9.39
C ASN A 51 1.90 -4.35 -8.12
N VAL A 52 1.05 -3.92 -7.20
CA VAL A 52 0.91 -4.54 -5.88
C VAL A 52 -0.37 -5.34 -5.80
N THR A 53 -0.25 -6.64 -5.52
CA THR A 53 -1.38 -7.50 -5.15
C THR A 53 -1.37 -7.71 -3.65
N LEU A 54 -2.36 -7.19 -2.94
CA LEU A 54 -2.52 -7.33 -1.50
C LEU A 54 -3.54 -8.40 -1.19
N VAL A 55 -3.14 -9.42 -0.43
CA VAL A 55 -4.02 -10.42 0.17
C VAL A 55 -4.14 -10.10 1.66
N SER A 56 -5.29 -9.55 2.07
CA SER A 56 -5.48 -9.04 3.42
C SER A 56 -6.96 -8.83 3.73
N PRO A 57 -7.38 -8.87 5.00
CA PRO A 57 -8.71 -8.44 5.44
C PRO A 57 -8.95 -6.93 5.22
N PHE A 58 -7.86 -6.14 5.18
CA PHE A 58 -7.89 -4.69 5.09
C PHE A 58 -7.31 -4.20 3.75
N ALA A 59 -7.83 -3.07 3.26
CA ALA A 59 -7.47 -2.46 1.97
C ALA A 59 -6.79 -1.09 2.11
N LEU A 60 -6.06 -0.67 1.07
CA LEU A 60 -5.61 0.71 0.93
C LEU A 60 -6.78 1.66 0.62
N SER A 61 -6.59 2.95 0.91
CA SER A 61 -7.60 3.99 0.69
C SER A 61 -7.54 4.48 -0.78
N SER A 62 -8.69 4.55 -1.46
CA SER A 62 -8.85 5.08 -2.83
C SER A 62 -8.45 4.12 -3.97
N PRO A 63 -9.06 4.20 -5.17
CA PRO A 63 -8.59 3.43 -6.32
C PRO A 63 -7.20 3.91 -6.73
N LEU A 64 -6.18 3.12 -6.41
CA LEU A 64 -4.82 3.33 -6.88
C LEU A 64 -4.59 2.55 -8.19
N PRO A 65 -3.99 3.16 -9.22
CA PRO A 65 -3.57 2.41 -10.41
C PRO A 65 -2.52 1.37 -10.01
N HIS A 66 -2.53 0.18 -10.62
CA HIS A 66 -1.58 -0.91 -10.32
C HIS A 66 -1.69 -1.49 -8.90
N TYR A 67 -2.88 -1.44 -8.30
CA TYR A 67 -3.21 -2.09 -7.04
C TYR A 67 -4.35 -3.08 -7.20
N THR A 68 -4.15 -4.31 -6.74
CA THR A 68 -5.17 -5.36 -6.68
C THR A 68 -5.35 -5.80 -5.23
N HIS A 69 -6.58 -5.83 -4.74
CA HIS A 69 -6.89 -6.33 -3.40
C HIS A 69 -7.65 -7.64 -3.48
N VAL A 70 -7.09 -8.68 -2.89
CA VAL A 70 -7.72 -9.96 -2.64
C VAL A 70 -8.17 -9.95 -1.18
N LYS A 71 -9.46 -9.81 -0.97
CA LYS A 71 -10.05 -9.77 0.37
C LYS A 71 -9.94 -11.14 1.03
N VAL A 72 -9.38 -11.16 2.23
CA VAL A 72 -9.45 -12.31 3.15
C VAL A 72 -10.63 -12.07 4.10
N GLU A 73 -11.45 -13.08 4.33
CA GLU A 73 -12.59 -12.97 5.23
C GLU A 73 -12.15 -13.09 6.68
N VAL A 74 -12.49 -12.09 7.49
CA VAL A 74 -12.39 -12.17 8.94
C VAL A 74 -13.42 -13.17 9.42
N THR A 75 -13.00 -14.37 9.83
CA THR A 75 -13.89 -15.24 10.62
C THR A 75 -14.07 -14.60 11.99
N GLU A 76 -15.18 -13.89 12.18
CA GLU A 76 -15.64 -13.57 13.52
C GLU A 76 -15.92 -14.89 14.24
N ASN A 77 -15.38 -15.05 15.45
CA ASN A 77 -15.83 -16.12 16.33
C ASN A 77 -17.30 -15.84 16.63
N VAL A 78 -18.21 -16.55 15.95
CA VAL A 78 -19.68 -16.40 16.06
C VAL A 78 -20.16 -16.41 17.52
N ALA A 79 -19.42 -17.06 18.41
CA ALA A 79 -19.68 -17.05 19.86
C ALA A 79 -19.59 -15.65 20.49
N VAL A 80 -18.66 -14.80 20.05
CA VAL A 80 -18.44 -13.46 20.61
C VAL A 80 -19.51 -12.49 20.12
N THR A 81 -19.88 -12.55 18.84
CA THR A 81 -20.95 -11.72 18.27
C THR A 81 -22.31 -12.01 18.92
N ASN A 82 -22.58 -13.28 19.26
CA ASN A 82 -23.80 -13.64 19.99
C ASN A 82 -23.82 -13.08 21.42
N ILE A 83 -22.69 -12.97 22.11
CA ILE A 83 -22.64 -12.36 23.45
C ILE A 83 -23.01 -10.87 23.39
N PHE A 84 -22.49 -10.12 22.42
CA PHE A 84 -22.85 -8.71 22.25
C PHE A 84 -24.31 -8.53 21.85
N LYS A 85 -24.85 -9.42 21.01
CA LYS A 85 -26.26 -9.39 20.61
C LYS A 85 -27.23 -9.77 21.73
N LEU A 86 -26.80 -10.64 22.65
CA LEU A 86 -27.58 -11.03 23.84
C LEU A 86 -27.57 -9.95 24.93
N ASN A 87 -26.61 -9.02 24.90
CA ASN A 87 -26.52 -7.91 25.85
C ASN A 87 -27.24 -6.64 25.39
N GLY A 88 -27.89 -6.64 24.22
CA GLY A 88 -28.94 -5.68 23.88
C GLY A 88 -28.50 -4.27 23.49
N ASP A 89 -27.40 -4.13 22.75
CA ASP A 89 -27.04 -2.87 22.04
C ASP A 89 -27.66 -2.79 20.64
#